data_AF-A0A5E4FJB2-F1
#
_entry.id   AF-A0A5E4FJB2-F1
#
_cell.length_a   1.000
_cell.length_b   1.000
_cell.length_c   1.000
_cell.angle_alpha   90.00
_cell.angle_beta   90.00
_cell.angle_gamma   90.00
#
_symmetry.space_group_name_H-M   'P 1'
#
loop_
_entity.id
_entity.type
_entity.pdbx_description
1 polymer ?
#
loop_
_entity_poly.entity_id
_entity_poly.type
_entity_poly.pdbx_seq_one_letter_code
_entity_poly.pdbx_strand_id
1 'polypeptide(L)'
;KWFLQKLGHEGLYNLLMAYEDKSAYALCSFSFSTGPSVEPITFLGKTPGKIVPARGPTDFGWDAMFQPDGYDQTYAEMPKEEKNRISHRSRALALVKSHFAEAGYTFQTNSL
;
A
#
# COMPACT_ATOMS: atom_id res chain seq x y z
N LYS A 1 -11.05 0.59 -5.50
CA LYS A 1 -12.28 1.04 -4.80
C LYS A 1 -13.54 0.37 -5.34
N TRP A 2 -13.90 0.60 -6.61
CA TRP A 2 -15.19 0.14 -7.17
C TRP A 2 -15.40 -1.37 -7.17
N PHE A 3 -14.37 -2.14 -7.56
CA PHE A 3 -14.44 -3.61 -7.55
C PHE A 3 -14.77 -4.16 -6.15
N LEU A 4 -14.02 -3.75 -5.12
CA LEU A 4 -14.31 -4.13 -3.74
C LEU A 4 -15.72 -3.72 -3.29
N GLN A 5 -16.16 -2.51 -3.64
CA GLN A 5 -17.51 -2.05 -3.28
C GLN A 5 -18.62 -2.88 -3.93
N LYS A 6 -18.42 -3.31 -5.18
CA LYS A 6 -19.45 -4.01 -5.96
C LYS A 6 -19.45 -5.52 -5.75
N LEU A 7 -18.28 -6.11 -5.49
CA LEU A 7 -18.10 -7.56 -5.42
C LEU A 7 -17.89 -8.06 -3.99
N GLY A 8 -17.57 -7.17 -3.05
CA GLY A 8 -17.06 -7.56 -1.74
C GLY A 8 -15.72 -8.29 -1.85
N HIS A 9 -15.21 -8.77 -0.71
CA HIS A 9 -13.95 -9.51 -0.67
C HIS A 9 -14.06 -10.87 -1.39
N GLU A 10 -15.14 -11.60 -1.16
CA GLU A 10 -15.38 -12.90 -1.79
C GLU A 10 -15.47 -12.78 -3.31
N GLY A 11 -16.31 -11.86 -3.83
CA GLY A 11 -16.44 -11.67 -5.27
C GLY A 11 -15.15 -11.20 -5.93
N LEU A 12 -14.35 -10.38 -5.24
CA LEU A 12 -13.03 -9.98 -5.74
C LEU A 12 -12.06 -11.17 -5.83
N TYR A 13 -12.07 -12.09 -4.86
CA TYR A 13 -11.28 -13.31 -4.91
C TYR A 13 -11.78 -14.24 -6.03
N ASN A 14 -13.09 -14.35 -6.21
CA ASN A 14 -13.71 -15.18 -7.23
C ASN A 14 -13.32 -14.78 -8.66
N LEU A 15 -13.02 -13.49 -8.91
CA LEU A 15 -12.48 -13.05 -10.20
C LEU A 15 -11.17 -13.74 -10.58
N LEU A 16 -10.39 -14.19 -9.58
CA LEU A 16 -9.08 -14.81 -9.78
C LEU A 16 -9.12 -16.34 -9.77
N MET A 17 -10.28 -16.95 -9.49
CA MET A 17 -10.41 -18.41 -9.35
C MET A 17 -10.05 -19.18 -10.63
N ALA A 18 -10.27 -18.58 -11.80
CA ALA A 18 -9.97 -19.19 -13.10
C ALA A 18 -8.48 -19.14 -13.48
N TYR A 19 -7.65 -18.41 -12.73
CA TYR A 19 -6.24 -18.23 -13.01
C TYR A 19 -5.43 -19.04 -12.01
N GLU A 20 -4.24 -19.54 -12.34
CA GLU A 20 -3.37 -20.17 -11.32
C GLU A 20 -2.61 -19.10 -10.55
N ASP A 21 -2.06 -18.12 -11.28
CA ASP A 21 -1.32 -17.01 -10.70
C ASP A 21 -2.23 -16.11 -9.84
N LYS A 22 -1.83 -15.95 -8.58
CA LYS A 22 -2.47 -15.06 -7.60
C LYS A 22 -1.56 -13.90 -7.20
N SER A 23 -0.40 -13.76 -7.84
CA SER A 23 0.55 -12.70 -7.56
C SER A 23 -0.11 -11.34 -7.78
N ALA A 24 0.22 -10.40 -6.90
CA ALA A 24 -0.27 -9.05 -6.92
C ALA A 24 0.74 -8.12 -6.27
N TYR A 25 0.47 -6.82 -6.33
CA TYR A 25 1.21 -5.87 -5.53
C TYR A 25 0.32 -4.72 -5.08
N ALA A 26 0.59 -4.23 -3.87
CA ALA A 26 0.07 -2.96 -3.41
C ALA A 26 0.99 -1.84 -3.90
N LEU A 27 0.42 -0.75 -4.43
CA LEU A 27 1.16 0.41 -4.92
C LEU A 27 0.65 1.68 -4.23
N CYS A 28 1.58 2.49 -3.72
CA CYS A 28 1.31 3.85 -3.26
C CYS A 28 2.10 4.82 -4.13
N SER A 29 1.44 5.89 -4.55
CA SER A 29 2.05 7.02 -5.25
C SER A 29 1.84 8.29 -4.42
N PHE A 30 2.93 8.99 -4.11
CA PHE A 30 2.89 10.38 -3.69
C PHE A 30 3.40 11.25 -4.82
N SER A 31 2.67 12.29 -5.20
CA SER A 31 3.12 13.26 -6.20
C SER A 31 3.16 14.64 -5.58
N PHE A 32 4.28 15.33 -5.73
CA PHE A 32 4.54 16.64 -5.15
C PHE A 32 5.00 17.62 -6.23
N SER A 33 4.46 18.83 -6.21
CA SER A 33 4.92 19.93 -7.05
C SER A 33 4.95 21.22 -6.22
N THR A 34 5.94 22.07 -6.48
CA THR A 34 6.09 23.37 -5.81
C THR A 34 5.27 24.47 -6.48
N GLY A 35 4.68 24.22 -7.65
CA GLY A 35 3.87 25.22 -8.34
C GLY A 35 3.24 24.70 -9.64
N PRO A 36 2.31 25.46 -10.23
CA PRO A 36 1.51 25.03 -11.37
C PRO A 36 2.32 24.78 -12.65
N SER A 37 3.52 25.34 -12.77
CA SER A 37 4.40 25.19 -13.94
C SER A 37 5.57 24.22 -13.69
N VAL A 38 5.58 23.51 -12.56
CA VAL A 38 6.63 22.57 -12.20
C VAL A 38 6.09 21.14 -12.34
N GLU A 39 6.80 20.34 -13.14
CA GLU A 39 6.45 18.93 -13.32
C GLU A 39 6.46 18.21 -11.96
N PRO A 40 5.37 17.49 -11.59
CA PRO A 40 5.31 16.81 -10.31
C PRO A 40 6.36 15.70 -10.17
N ILE A 41 7.08 15.71 -9.06
CA ILE A 41 7.94 14.60 -8.65
C ILE A 41 7.05 13.51 -8.06
N THR A 42 7.15 12.29 -8.56
CA THR A 42 6.33 11.15 -8.12
C THR A 42 7.18 10.08 -7.44
N PHE A 43 6.75 9.69 -6.24
CA PHE A 43 7.38 8.69 -5.39
C PHE A 43 6.52 7.44 -5.32
N LEU A 44 7.09 6.30 -5.75
CA LEU A 44 6.38 5.03 -5.82
C LEU A 44 6.88 4.05 -4.77
N GLY A 45 5.97 3.58 -3.93
CA GLY A 45 6.22 2.47 -3.01
C GLY A 45 5.38 1.28 -3.42
N LYS A 46 6.04 0.13 -3.64
CA LYS A 46 5.40 -1.12 -4.07
C LYS A 46 5.65 -2.20 -3.02
N THR A 47 4.66 -3.04 -2.73
CA THR A 47 4.86 -4.26 -1.94
C THR A 47 4.31 -5.44 -2.73
N PRO A 48 5.15 -6.39 -3.15
CA PRO A 48 4.69 -7.60 -3.82
C PRO A 48 4.03 -8.56 -2.82
N GLY A 49 3.16 -9.42 -3.33
CA GLY A 49 2.38 -10.34 -2.53
C GLY A 49 1.46 -11.17 -3.41
N LYS A 50 0.40 -11.69 -2.79
CA LYS A 50 -0.64 -12.47 -3.46
C LYS A 50 -2.02 -12.17 -2.91
N ILE A 51 -3.02 -12.39 -3.76
CA ILE A 51 -4.43 -12.33 -3.37
C ILE A 51 -4.85 -13.68 -2.79
N VAL A 52 -5.51 -13.64 -1.63
CA VAL A 52 -5.97 -14.82 -0.88
C VAL A 52 -7.43 -14.66 -0.47
N PRO A 53 -8.13 -15.75 -0.09
CA PRO A 53 -9.42 -15.63 0.58
C PRO A 53 -9.30 -14.73 1.81
N ALA A 54 -10.35 -13.94 2.08
CA ALA A 54 -10.30 -12.93 3.12
C ALA A 54 -10.04 -13.54 4.51
N ARG A 55 -9.08 -12.98 5.24
CA ARG A 55 -8.77 -13.32 6.65
C ARG A 55 -8.48 -12.06 7.45
N GLY A 56 -8.82 -12.08 8.74
CA GLY A 56 -8.75 -10.92 9.63
C GLY A 56 -9.92 -9.94 9.47
N PRO A 57 -9.87 -8.76 10.13
CA PRO A 57 -10.90 -7.73 10.04
C PRO A 57 -11.12 -7.22 8.60
N THR A 58 -12.38 -7.10 8.18
CA THR A 58 -12.77 -6.65 6.84
C THR A 58 -13.20 -5.18 6.78
N ASP A 59 -12.94 -4.42 7.85
CA ASP A 59 -13.32 -3.03 8.03
C ASP A 59 -12.41 -2.04 7.28
N PHE A 60 -11.19 -2.46 6.91
CA PHE A 60 -10.22 -1.62 6.21
C PHE A 60 -9.89 -2.09 4.79
N GLY A 61 -10.74 -1.70 3.82
CA GLY A 61 -10.44 -1.85 2.40
C GLY A 61 -10.15 -3.30 1.98
N TRP A 62 -9.13 -3.51 1.17
CA TRP A 62 -8.76 -4.82 0.59
C TRP A 62 -7.71 -5.57 1.42
N ASP A 63 -7.31 -5.05 2.58
CA ASP A 63 -6.22 -5.60 3.40
C ASP A 63 -6.43 -7.06 3.76
N ALA A 64 -7.66 -7.46 4.05
CA ALA A 64 -8.02 -8.82 4.41
C ALA A 64 -7.72 -9.85 3.31
N MET A 65 -7.45 -9.42 2.08
CA MET A 65 -7.19 -10.30 0.94
C MET A 65 -5.77 -10.20 0.40
N PHE A 66 -4.94 -9.31 0.94
CA PHE A 66 -3.57 -9.13 0.46
C PHE A 66 -2.59 -9.73 1.44
N GLN A 67 -1.92 -10.81 1.05
CA GLN A 67 -0.82 -11.42 1.79
C GLN A 67 0.50 -10.97 1.16
N PRO A 68 1.32 -10.14 1.85
CA PRO A 68 2.61 -9.70 1.33
C PRO A 68 3.60 -10.87 1.27
N ASP A 69 4.54 -10.80 0.32
CA ASP A 69 5.59 -11.82 0.20
C ASP A 69 6.44 -11.90 1.47
N GLY A 70 6.78 -13.12 1.89
CA GLY A 70 7.55 -13.38 3.12
C GLY A 70 6.71 -13.47 4.40
N TYR A 71 5.38 -13.34 4.31
CA TYR A 71 4.47 -13.43 5.43
C TYR A 71 3.33 -14.42 5.14
N ASP A 72 2.80 -15.06 6.20
CA ASP A 72 1.61 -15.91 6.14
C ASP A 72 0.31 -15.19 6.53
N GLN A 73 0.45 -13.97 7.07
CA GLN A 73 -0.66 -13.10 7.47
C GLN A 73 -1.10 -12.20 6.31
N THR A 74 -2.39 -11.89 6.23
CA THR A 74 -2.88 -10.78 5.41
C THR A 74 -2.55 -9.45 6.07
N TYR A 75 -2.58 -8.34 5.34
CA TYR A 75 -2.41 -7.01 5.94
C TYR A 75 -3.41 -6.72 7.07
N ALA A 76 -4.61 -7.31 7.04
CA ALA A 76 -5.60 -7.12 8.11
C ALA A 76 -5.27 -7.94 9.37
N GLU A 77 -4.56 -9.06 9.24
CA GLU A 77 -4.11 -9.89 10.36
C GLU A 77 -2.83 -9.36 11.02
N MET A 78 -2.10 -8.46 10.35
CA MET A 78 -0.83 -7.92 10.85
C MET A 78 -1.04 -6.83 11.91
N PRO A 79 -0.23 -6.82 12.98
CA PRO A 79 -0.10 -5.66 13.85
C PRO A 79 0.26 -4.42 13.02
N LYS A 80 -0.30 -3.26 13.41
CA LYS A 80 -0.13 -2.00 12.67
C LYS A 80 1.35 -1.63 12.49
N GLU A 81 2.15 -1.82 13.52
CA GLU A 81 3.58 -1.52 13.54
C GLU A 81 4.35 -2.39 12.53
N GLU A 82 4.02 -3.68 12.44
CA GLU A 82 4.67 -4.61 11.52
C GLU A 82 4.26 -4.32 10.08
N LYS A 83 2.96 -4.10 9.83
CA LYS A 83 2.47 -3.65 8.52
C LYS A 83 3.17 -2.37 8.07
N ASN A 84 3.33 -1.41 8.98
CA ASN A 84 3.98 -0.14 8.67
C ASN A 84 5.45 -0.27 8.29
N ARG A 85 6.16 -1.35 8.64
CA ARG A 85 7.54 -1.59 8.22
C ARG A 85 7.64 -1.98 6.74
N ILE A 86 6.64 -2.70 6.23
CA ILE A 86 6.68 -3.28 4.87
C ILE A 86 5.69 -2.65 3.89
N SER A 87 4.77 -1.80 4.37
CA SER A 87 3.68 -1.30 3.55
C SER A 87 4.19 -0.45 2.37
N HIS A 88 3.57 -0.66 1.22
CA HIS A 88 3.72 0.17 0.01
C HIS A 88 3.68 1.68 0.32
N ARG A 89 2.80 2.12 1.22
CA ARG A 89 2.73 3.52 1.67
C ARG A 89 3.98 3.95 2.45
N SER A 90 4.45 3.16 3.41
CA SER A 90 5.68 3.48 4.16
C SER A 90 6.91 3.56 3.25
N ARG A 91 7.00 2.68 2.23
CA ARG A 91 8.07 2.69 1.23
C ARG A 91 8.02 3.96 0.38
N ALA A 92 6.84 4.37 -0.07
CA ALA A 92 6.68 5.62 -0.82
C ALA A 92 7.05 6.84 0.03
N LEU A 93 6.64 6.85 1.30
CA LEU A 93 6.93 7.95 2.23
C LEU A 93 8.43 8.02 2.60
N ALA A 94 9.12 6.89 2.66
CA ALA A 94 10.57 6.87 2.84
C ALA A 94 11.29 7.60 1.69
N LEU A 95 10.85 7.41 0.44
CA LEU A 95 11.39 8.14 -0.72
C LEU A 95 11.12 9.64 -0.63
N VAL A 96 9.91 10.03 -0.21
CA VAL A 96 9.59 11.44 0.06
C VAL A 96 10.56 12.00 1.11
N LYS A 97 10.75 11.30 2.23
CA LYS A 97 11.64 11.73 3.31
C LYS A 97 13.08 11.92 2.81
N SER A 98 13.60 10.98 2.03
CA SER A 98 14.93 11.07 1.42
C SER A 98 15.04 12.29 0.51
N HIS A 99 14.06 12.52 -0.37
CA HIS A 99 14.08 13.65 -1.30
C HIS A 99 14.15 15.00 -0.59
N PHE A 100 13.33 15.22 0.44
CA PHE A 100 13.32 16.47 1.18
C PHE A 100 14.62 16.66 2.00
N ALA A 101 15.18 15.58 2.56
CA ALA A 101 16.46 15.63 3.26
C ALA A 101 17.62 16.01 2.31
N GLU A 102 17.66 15.42 1.11
CA GLU A 102 18.66 15.72 0.07
C GLU A 102 18.53 17.15 -0.47
N ALA A 103 17.31 17.67 -0.58
CA ALA A 103 17.04 19.04 -1.00
C ALA A 103 17.24 20.09 0.10
N GLY A 104 17.72 19.70 1.29
CA GLY A 104 18.05 20.62 2.38
C GLY A 104 16.83 21.16 3.14
N TYR A 105 15.66 20.55 2.99
CA TYR A 105 14.48 20.92 3.78
C TYR A 105 14.60 20.37 5.20
N THR A 106 14.46 21.25 6.18
CA THR A 106 14.35 20.85 7.59
C THR A 106 12.91 20.50 7.92
N PHE A 107 12.66 19.26 8.35
CA PHE A 107 11.37 18.88 8.91
C PHE A 107 11.22 19.51 10.31
N GLN A 108 10.21 20.37 10.50
CA GLN A 108 9.81 20.76 11.85
C GLN A 108 9.00 19.61 12.46
N THR A 109 9.61 18.84 13.34
CA THR A 109 8.88 17.92 14.21
C THR A 109 8.31 18.73 15.37
N ASN A 110 7.18 19.40 15.15
CA ASN A 110 6.37 19.80 16.29
C ASN A 110 5.83 18.51 16.90
N SER A 111 6.45 18.08 18.00
CA SER A 111 5.90 17.04 18.87
C SER A 111 4.49 17.46 19.26
N LEU A 112 3.49 16.72 18.77
CA LEU A 112 2.12 16.80 19.28
C LEU A 112 2.06 16.15 20.66
#